data_AF-A0ABD7K8D6-F1
#
_entry.id   AF-A0ABD7K8D6-F1
#
_cell.length_a   1.000
_cell.length_b   1.000
_cell.length_c   1.000
_cell.angle_alpha   90.00
_cell.angle_beta   90.00
_cell.angle_gamma   90.00
#
_symmetry.space_group_name_H-M   'P 1'
#
loop_
_entity.id
_entity.type
_entity.pdbx_description
1 polymer ?
#
loop_
_entity_poly.entity_id
_entity_poly.type
_entity_poly.pdbx_seq_one_letter_code
_entity_poly.pdbx_strand_id
1 'polypeptide(L)'
;MGRRRTIDRDQLLDAAEAVIAREGAAGLTIDAVAKEMGITKGGVQYCFGTKDALIDAIFERWGKAYEALFEAVAGDDPTPLRRVRAHTEATQRSDELSSSKAAALMAALIQTPEHLEGSNAWYRSRLEGLDLASAEGRRARLAFLAAEGAFMLRYFRLMDIAQDEWDSMLDDVQALLLGATTTPGGG
;
A
#
# COMPACT_ATOMS: atom_id res chain seq x y z
N MET A 1 32.64 -14.86 -27.17
CA MET A 1 31.73 -15.52 -26.22
C MET A 1 30.70 -14.49 -25.76
N GLY A 2 29.45 -14.60 -26.22
CA GLY A 2 28.39 -13.63 -25.88
C GLY A 2 27.96 -13.81 -24.43
N ARG A 3 28.08 -12.76 -23.61
CA ARG A 3 27.55 -12.71 -22.25
C ARG A 3 26.06 -13.07 -22.32
N ARG A 4 25.65 -14.18 -21.70
CA ARG A 4 24.25 -14.53 -21.54
C ARG A 4 23.59 -13.32 -20.86
N ARG A 5 22.70 -12.61 -21.57
CA ARG A 5 21.90 -11.53 -20.97
C ARG A 5 21.02 -12.21 -19.91
N THR A 6 21.44 -12.15 -18.66
CA THR A 6 20.58 -12.51 -17.53
C THR A 6 19.41 -11.54 -17.57
N ILE A 7 18.18 -12.07 -17.56
CA ILE A 7 16.98 -11.23 -17.50
C ILE A 7 16.97 -10.59 -16.11
N ASP A 8 17.01 -9.27 -16.10
CA ASP A 8 16.98 -8.50 -14.86
C ASP A 8 15.56 -8.52 -14.28
N ARG A 9 15.43 -8.98 -13.03
CA ARG A 9 14.13 -9.07 -12.35
C ARG A 9 13.52 -7.70 -12.15
N ASP A 10 14.34 -6.68 -11.86
CA ASP A 10 13.83 -5.34 -11.56
C ASP A 10 13.29 -4.66 -12.82
N GLN A 11 13.97 -4.82 -13.96
CA GLN A 11 13.46 -4.34 -15.25
C GLN A 11 12.16 -5.03 -15.65
N LEU A 12 12.01 -6.32 -15.32
CA LEU A 12 10.78 -7.04 -15.58
C LEU A 12 9.63 -6.53 -14.71
N LEU A 13 9.90 -6.19 -13.45
CA LEU A 13 8.93 -5.53 -12.58
C LEU A 13 8.56 -4.15 -13.13
N ASP A 14 9.52 -3.35 -13.62
CA ASP A 14 9.23 -2.05 -14.25
C ASP A 14 8.27 -2.20 -15.44
N ALA A 15 8.52 -3.20 -16.30
CA ALA A 15 7.65 -3.50 -17.43
C ALA A 15 6.25 -3.95 -16.98
N ALA A 16 6.16 -4.78 -15.94
CA ALA A 16 4.89 -5.20 -15.38
C ALA A 16 4.08 -4.01 -14.83
N GLU A 17 4.73 -3.07 -14.15
CA GLU A 17 4.10 -1.87 -13.65
C GLU A 17 3.65 -0.92 -14.77
N ALA A 18 4.41 -0.83 -15.86
CA ALA A 18 4.02 -0.07 -17.03
C ALA A 18 2.75 -0.65 -17.69
N VAL A 19 2.62 -1.97 -17.76
CA VAL A 19 1.39 -2.64 -18.23
C VAL A 19 0.22 -2.31 -17.30
N ILE A 20 0.39 -2.40 -15.98
CA ILE A 20 -0.67 -2.09 -15.01
C ILE A 20 -1.11 -0.62 -15.14
N ALA A 21 -0.17 0.32 -15.28
CA ALA A 21 -0.47 1.74 -15.41
C ALA A 21 -1.28 2.06 -16.67
N ARG A 22 -1.07 1.30 -17.76
CA ARG A 22 -1.73 1.51 -19.06
C ARG A 22 -3.03 0.75 -19.22
N GLU A 23 -3.10 -0.49 -18.73
CA GLU A 23 -4.15 -1.46 -19.04
C GLU A 23 -4.91 -1.94 -17.78
N GLY A 24 -4.54 -1.42 -16.60
CA GLY A 24 -5.06 -1.85 -15.31
C GLY A 24 -4.59 -3.24 -14.90
N ALA A 25 -5.03 -3.68 -13.71
CA ALA A 25 -4.66 -5.01 -13.19
C ALA A 25 -5.12 -6.17 -14.08
N ALA A 26 -6.22 -6.00 -14.83
CA ALA A 26 -6.73 -6.99 -15.77
C ALA A 26 -5.77 -7.23 -16.96
N GLY A 27 -5.04 -6.21 -17.41
CA GLY A 27 -4.06 -6.30 -18.50
C GLY A 27 -2.77 -7.01 -18.11
N LEU A 28 -2.49 -7.17 -16.81
CA LEU A 28 -1.27 -7.85 -16.33
C LEU A 28 -1.31 -9.34 -16.69
N THR A 29 -0.55 -9.71 -17.71
CA THR A 29 -0.35 -11.10 -18.14
C THR A 29 1.12 -11.36 -18.44
N ILE A 30 1.55 -12.62 -18.29
CA ILE A 30 2.93 -13.02 -18.65
C ILE A 30 3.26 -12.63 -20.10
N ASP A 31 2.29 -12.74 -21.01
CA ASP A 31 2.47 -12.41 -22.42
C ASP A 31 2.58 -10.89 -22.65
N ALA A 32 1.76 -10.08 -21.96
CA ALA A 32 1.87 -8.63 -22.02
C ALA A 32 3.22 -8.13 -21.50
N VAL A 33 3.71 -8.69 -20.38
CA VAL A 33 5.01 -8.31 -19.82
C VAL A 33 6.17 -8.79 -20.68
N ALA A 34 6.07 -9.99 -21.28
CA ALA A 34 7.06 -10.48 -22.24
C ALA A 34 7.17 -9.54 -23.45
N LYS A 35 6.02 -9.08 -23.96
CA LYS A 35 5.95 -8.13 -25.07
C LYS A 35 6.55 -6.77 -24.70
N GLU A 36 6.24 -6.25 -23.52
CA GLU A 36 6.79 -4.98 -23.01
C GLU A 36 8.32 -5.04 -22.87
N MET A 37 8.86 -6.16 -22.37
CA MET A 37 10.29 -6.39 -22.22
C MET A 37 11.02 -6.78 -23.53
N GLY A 38 10.28 -7.09 -24.60
CA GLY A 38 10.86 -7.65 -25.82
C GLY A 38 11.52 -9.02 -25.63
N ILE A 39 11.03 -9.82 -24.68
CA ILE A 39 11.53 -11.18 -24.38
C ILE A 39 10.46 -12.24 -24.65
N THR A 40 10.83 -13.52 -24.49
CA THR A 40 9.88 -14.63 -24.61
C THR A 40 9.08 -14.82 -23.32
N LYS A 41 7.90 -15.41 -23.43
CA LYS A 41 7.08 -15.86 -22.27
C LYS A 41 7.90 -16.70 -21.28
N GLY A 42 8.71 -17.63 -21.81
CA GLY A 42 9.61 -18.46 -21.01
C GLY A 42 10.66 -17.66 -20.25
N GLY A 43 11.08 -16.49 -20.76
CA GLY A 43 11.96 -15.57 -20.04
C GLY A 43 11.29 -14.95 -18.81
N VAL A 44 10.02 -14.55 -18.93
CA VAL A 44 9.25 -14.05 -17.78
C VAL A 44 8.99 -15.16 -16.76
N GLN A 45 8.59 -16.34 -17.23
CA GLN A 45 8.37 -17.51 -16.37
C GLN A 45 9.65 -18.01 -15.71
N TYR A 46 10.82 -17.85 -16.33
CA TYR A 46 12.10 -18.15 -15.70
C TYR A 46 12.36 -17.26 -14.47
N CYS A 47 11.96 -15.98 -14.53
CA CYS A 47 12.14 -15.05 -13.42
C CYS A 47 11.08 -15.26 -12.32
N PHE A 48 9.80 -15.33 -12.65
CA PHE A 48 8.72 -15.30 -11.65
C PHE A 48 7.87 -16.56 -11.60
N GLY A 49 8.00 -17.49 -12.55
CA GLY A 49 7.21 -18.72 -12.60
C GLY A 49 5.78 -18.49 -13.06
N THR A 50 4.95 -17.90 -12.20
CA THR A 50 3.51 -17.69 -12.40
C THR A 50 3.14 -16.21 -12.42
N LYS A 51 1.91 -15.91 -12.87
CA LYS A 51 1.35 -14.55 -12.76
C LYS A 51 1.24 -14.13 -11.30
N ASP A 52 0.83 -15.03 -10.42
CA ASP A 52 0.65 -14.74 -9.00
C ASP A 52 1.99 -14.39 -8.34
N ALA A 53 3.05 -15.14 -8.61
CA ALA A 53 4.38 -14.83 -8.08
C ALA A 53 5.00 -13.55 -8.68
N LEU A 54 4.59 -13.13 -9.88
CA LEU A 54 4.92 -11.81 -10.40
C LEU A 54 4.17 -10.71 -9.64
N ILE A 55 2.88 -10.92 -9.35
CA ILE A 55 2.07 -10.01 -8.55
C ILE A 55 2.66 -9.86 -7.14
N ASP A 56 3.00 -10.96 -6.47
CA ASP A 56 3.62 -10.97 -5.14
C ASP A 56 4.92 -10.16 -5.13
N ALA A 57 5.75 -10.28 -6.15
CA ALA A 57 6.99 -9.52 -6.25
C ALA A 57 6.76 -8.02 -6.48
N ILE A 58 5.72 -7.63 -7.22
CA ILE A 58 5.31 -6.23 -7.35
C ILE A 58 4.83 -5.69 -6.00
N PHE A 59 4.06 -6.48 -5.25
CA PHE A 59 3.63 -6.13 -3.89
C PHE A 59 4.80 -5.91 -2.95
N GLU A 60 5.77 -6.84 -2.95
CA GLU A 60 6.94 -6.71 -2.11
C GLU A 60 7.72 -5.43 -2.45
N ARG A 61 7.82 -5.08 -3.74
CA ARG A 61 8.51 -3.86 -4.20
C ARG A 61 7.82 -2.58 -3.71
N TRP A 62 6.50 -2.49 -3.84
CA TRP A 62 5.76 -1.32 -3.36
C TRP A 62 5.68 -1.26 -1.84
N GLY A 63 5.49 -2.41 -1.20
CA GLY A 63 5.48 -2.55 0.26
C GLY A 63 6.77 -2.05 0.90
N LYS A 64 7.94 -2.24 0.26
CA LYS A 64 9.23 -1.75 0.78
C LYS A 64 9.29 -0.24 0.96
N ALA A 65 8.69 0.54 0.05
CA ALA A 65 8.68 2.00 0.16
C ALA A 65 7.80 2.47 1.32
N TYR A 66 6.61 1.87 1.45
CA TYR A 66 5.72 2.10 2.59
C TYR A 66 6.38 1.68 3.91
N GLU A 67 6.98 0.49 3.95
CA GLU A 67 7.61 -0.05 5.16
C GLU A 67 8.79 0.83 5.60
N ALA A 68 9.57 1.37 4.66
CA ALA A 68 10.63 2.32 5.00
C ALA A 68 10.08 3.61 5.66
N LEU A 69 8.94 4.12 5.21
CA LEU A 69 8.26 5.26 5.85
C LEU A 69 7.69 4.89 7.21
N PHE A 70 7.08 3.70 7.31
CA PHE A 70 6.54 3.17 8.55
C PHE A 70 7.65 3.02 9.61
N GLU A 71 8.74 2.35 9.28
CA GLU A 71 9.87 2.08 10.18
C GLU A 71 10.57 3.37 10.63
N ALA A 72 10.66 4.38 9.75
CA ALA A 72 11.22 5.68 10.11
C ALA A 72 10.47 6.37 11.26
N VAL A 73 9.18 6.06 11.44
CA VAL A 73 8.34 6.62 12.51
C VAL A 73 8.20 5.64 13.68
N ALA A 74 7.95 4.36 13.38
CA ALA A 74 7.73 3.31 14.35
C ALA A 74 8.98 3.07 15.21
N GLY A 75 10.14 2.93 14.58
CA GLY A 75 11.38 2.47 15.23
C GLY A 75 11.26 1.05 15.77
N ASP A 76 12.29 0.61 16.50
CA ASP A 76 12.32 -0.73 17.08
C ASP A 76 11.29 -0.91 18.20
N ASP A 77 10.56 -2.04 18.17
CA ASP A 77 9.50 -2.42 19.13
C ASP A 77 8.52 -1.28 19.48
N PRO A 78 7.77 -0.77 18.48
CA PRO A 78 6.90 0.38 18.68
C PRO A 78 5.75 0.04 19.62
N THR A 79 5.40 0.96 20.51
CA THR A 79 4.13 0.88 21.25
C THR A 79 2.94 0.79 20.29
N PRO A 80 1.81 0.19 20.70
CA PRO A 80 0.62 0.09 19.84
C PRO A 80 0.16 1.43 19.25
N LEU A 81 0.23 2.51 20.04
CA LEU A 81 -0.11 3.86 19.58
C LEU A 81 0.89 4.38 18.55
N ARG A 82 2.18 4.11 18.76
CA ARG A 82 3.23 4.51 17.82
C ARG A 82 3.11 3.78 16.49
N ARG A 83 2.67 2.51 16.48
CA ARG A 83 2.35 1.79 15.23
C ARG A 83 1.23 2.46 14.45
N VAL A 84 0.14 2.85 15.11
CA VAL A 84 -0.97 3.54 14.43
C VAL A 84 -0.53 4.91 13.89
N ARG A 85 0.26 5.65 14.65
CA ARG A 85 0.85 6.93 14.20
C ARG A 85 1.75 6.73 12.98
N ALA A 86 2.65 5.75 13.04
CA ALA A 86 3.55 5.41 11.94
C ALA A 86 2.80 5.01 10.67
N HIS A 87 1.72 4.24 10.81
CA HIS A 87 0.84 3.89 9.71
C HIS A 87 0.20 5.12 9.07
N THR A 88 -0.38 6.00 9.88
CA THR A 88 -1.04 7.23 9.40
C THR A 88 -0.06 8.13 8.64
N GLU A 89 1.14 8.33 9.19
CA GLU A 89 2.19 9.14 8.57
C GLU A 89 2.76 8.50 7.31
N ALA A 90 2.95 7.18 7.30
CA ALA A 90 3.41 6.46 6.12
C ALA A 90 2.37 6.55 4.99
N THR A 91 1.08 6.44 5.30
CA THR A 91 -0.01 6.59 4.33
C THR A 91 -0.06 8.00 3.75
N GLN A 92 0.09 9.05 4.56
CA GLN A 92 0.10 10.43 4.07
C GLN A 92 1.33 10.74 3.22
N ARG A 93 2.51 10.25 3.61
CA ARG A 93 3.80 10.54 2.95
C ARG A 93 4.12 9.63 1.77
N SER A 94 3.31 8.60 1.54
CA SER A 94 3.47 7.71 0.39
C SER A 94 3.21 8.46 -0.90
N ASP A 95 4.07 8.23 -1.89
CA ASP A 95 3.94 8.78 -3.23
C ASP A 95 2.59 8.37 -3.88
N GLU A 96 1.95 9.30 -4.59
CA GLU A 96 0.61 9.11 -5.17
C GLU A 96 0.57 7.95 -6.17
N LEU A 97 1.61 7.81 -7.00
CA LEU A 97 1.71 6.73 -7.97
C LEU A 97 1.81 5.38 -7.25
N SER A 98 2.61 5.31 -6.19
CA SER A 98 2.78 4.12 -5.36
C SER A 98 1.48 3.73 -4.65
N SER A 99 0.76 4.70 -4.10
CA SER A 99 -0.54 4.51 -3.46
C SER A 99 -1.62 4.06 -4.45
N SER A 100 -1.70 4.69 -5.62
CA SER A 100 -2.63 4.29 -6.69
C SER A 100 -2.38 2.87 -7.18
N LYS A 101 -1.11 2.50 -7.30
CA LYS A 101 -0.66 1.15 -7.66
C LYS A 101 -1.07 0.13 -6.60
N ALA A 102 -0.76 0.39 -5.32
CA ALA A 102 -1.13 -0.46 -4.20
C ALA A 102 -2.66 -0.69 -4.12
N ALA A 103 -3.44 0.37 -4.31
CA ALA A 103 -4.90 0.28 -4.34
C ALA A 103 -5.43 -0.59 -5.49
N ALA A 104 -4.90 -0.41 -6.71
CA ALA A 104 -5.30 -1.21 -7.87
C ALA A 104 -5.05 -2.70 -7.66
N LEU A 105 -3.93 -3.06 -7.03
CA LEU A 105 -3.65 -4.46 -6.70
C LEU A 105 -4.46 -4.97 -5.51
N MET A 106 -4.72 -4.16 -4.47
CA MET A 106 -5.61 -4.55 -3.37
C MET A 106 -7.00 -4.92 -3.91
N ALA A 107 -7.54 -4.12 -4.83
CA ALA A 107 -8.80 -4.41 -5.50
C ALA A 107 -8.75 -5.71 -6.34
N ALA A 108 -7.60 -6.04 -6.92
CA ALA A 108 -7.40 -7.28 -7.67
C ALA A 108 -7.27 -8.52 -6.77
N LEU A 109 -6.64 -8.37 -5.60
CA LEU A 109 -6.32 -9.49 -4.71
C LEU A 109 -7.44 -9.90 -3.76
N ILE A 110 -8.38 -9.00 -3.45
CA ILE A 110 -9.58 -9.32 -2.64
C ILE A 110 -10.43 -10.45 -3.25
N GLN A 111 -10.13 -10.88 -4.47
CA GLN A 111 -10.86 -11.90 -5.21
C GLN A 111 -10.55 -13.35 -4.80
N THR A 112 -9.50 -13.63 -4.01
CA THR A 112 -9.23 -15.00 -3.51
C THR A 112 -9.13 -15.08 -1.98
N PRO A 113 -9.59 -16.19 -1.36
CA PRO A 113 -9.55 -16.34 0.10
C PRO A 113 -8.15 -16.21 0.71
N GLU A 114 -7.12 -16.75 0.06
CA GLU A 114 -5.76 -16.79 0.58
C GLU A 114 -5.14 -15.38 0.70
N HIS A 115 -5.39 -14.52 -0.29
CA HIS A 115 -4.93 -13.12 -0.24
C HIS A 115 -5.71 -12.28 0.78
N LEU A 116 -6.99 -12.61 1.01
CA LEU A 116 -7.81 -12.00 2.04
C LEU A 116 -7.31 -12.32 3.45
N GLU A 117 -6.84 -13.55 3.69
CA GLU A 117 -6.28 -13.95 4.99
C GLU A 117 -5.02 -13.15 5.34
N GLY A 118 -4.09 -13.02 4.39
CA GLY A 118 -2.88 -12.21 4.57
C GLY A 118 -3.19 -10.73 4.84
N SER A 119 -4.13 -10.18 4.08
CA SER A 119 -4.60 -8.79 4.29
C SER A 119 -5.23 -8.63 5.67
N ASN A 120 -6.07 -9.57 6.09
CA ASN A 120 -6.72 -9.54 7.40
C ASN A 120 -5.70 -9.59 8.55
N ALA A 121 -4.72 -10.49 8.45
CA ALA A 121 -3.65 -10.62 9.44
C ALA A 121 -2.84 -9.32 9.55
N TRP A 122 -2.52 -8.70 8.41
CA TRP A 122 -1.80 -7.43 8.37
C TRP A 122 -2.60 -6.28 9.03
N TYR A 123 -3.87 -6.10 8.68
CA TYR A 123 -4.72 -5.09 9.32
C TYR A 123 -4.83 -5.29 10.84
N ARG A 124 -4.92 -6.56 11.27
CA ARG A 124 -5.00 -6.90 12.70
C ARG A 124 -3.71 -6.62 13.45
N SER A 125 -2.55 -6.90 12.86
CA SER A 125 -1.26 -6.64 13.52
C SER A 125 -1.02 -5.14 13.79
N ARG A 126 -1.52 -4.25 12.92
CA ARG A 126 -1.43 -2.79 13.13
C ARG A 126 -2.21 -2.32 14.36
N LEU A 127 -3.27 -3.03 14.75
CA LEU A 127 -4.11 -2.71 15.92
C LEU A 127 -3.81 -3.57 17.15
N GLU A 128 -2.91 -4.55 17.04
CA GLU A 128 -2.58 -5.48 18.12
C GLU A 128 -2.08 -4.74 19.36
N GLY A 129 -2.47 -5.20 20.55
CA GLY A 129 -2.02 -4.62 21.83
C GLY A 129 -2.64 -3.27 22.21
N LEU A 130 -3.52 -2.68 21.40
CA LEU A 130 -4.24 -1.45 21.79
C LEU A 130 -5.18 -1.73 22.98
N ASP A 131 -5.08 -0.92 24.03
CA ASP A 131 -6.06 -0.91 25.12
C ASP A 131 -7.33 -0.16 24.71
N LEU A 132 -8.35 -0.92 24.29
CA LEU A 132 -9.64 -0.38 23.86
C LEU A 132 -10.55 0.04 25.03
N ALA A 133 -10.19 -0.27 26.28
CA ALA A 133 -10.87 0.27 27.46
C ALA A 133 -10.45 1.73 27.73
N SER A 134 -9.25 2.13 27.31
CA SER A 134 -8.79 3.52 27.35
C SER A 134 -9.44 4.39 26.25
N ALA A 135 -9.61 5.69 26.54
CA ALA A 135 -10.05 6.65 25.53
C ALA A 135 -9.02 6.81 24.39
N GLU A 136 -7.74 6.71 24.72
CA GLU A 136 -6.63 6.83 23.78
C GLU A 136 -6.59 5.68 22.78
N GLY A 137 -6.65 4.43 23.24
CA GLY A 137 -6.69 3.26 22.35
C GLY A 137 -7.94 3.23 21.46
N ARG A 138 -9.09 3.72 21.95
CA ARG A 138 -10.28 3.91 21.10
C ARG A 138 -10.07 4.95 20.01
N ARG A 139 -9.45 6.11 20.33
CA ARG A 139 -9.10 7.13 19.33
C ARG A 139 -8.10 6.60 18.32
N ALA A 140 -7.10 5.85 18.76
CA ALA A 140 -6.12 5.23 17.86
C ALA A 140 -6.77 4.27 16.86
N ARG A 141 -7.67 3.40 17.32
CA ARG A 141 -8.43 2.54 16.39
C ARG A 141 -9.26 3.35 15.40
N LEU A 142 -9.92 4.42 15.84
CA LEU A 142 -10.70 5.29 14.94
C LEU A 142 -9.81 6.01 13.92
N ALA A 143 -8.65 6.53 14.34
CA ALA A 143 -7.70 7.17 13.46
C ALA A 143 -7.19 6.20 12.38
N PHE A 144 -6.84 4.98 12.77
CA PHE A 144 -6.46 3.93 11.82
C PHE A 144 -7.57 3.66 10.79
N LEU A 145 -8.81 3.46 11.24
CA LEU A 145 -9.94 3.19 10.36
C LEU A 145 -10.26 4.39 9.45
N ALA A 146 -10.10 5.62 9.95
CA ALA A 146 -10.31 6.83 9.17
C ALA A 146 -9.25 7.00 8.07
N ALA A 147 -7.98 6.77 8.38
CA ALA A 147 -6.90 6.78 7.39
C ALA A 147 -7.14 5.74 6.28
N GLU A 148 -7.51 4.51 6.64
CA GLU A 148 -7.80 3.45 5.66
C GLU A 148 -9.05 3.74 4.84
N GLY A 149 -10.11 4.25 5.48
CA GLY A 149 -11.33 4.65 4.79
C GLY A 149 -11.06 5.76 3.77
N ALA A 150 -10.32 6.80 4.16
CA ALA A 150 -9.92 7.88 3.26
C ALA A 150 -9.08 7.35 2.10
N PHE A 151 -8.09 6.48 2.38
CA PHE A 151 -7.24 5.86 1.37
C PHE A 151 -8.07 5.10 0.34
N MET A 152 -8.99 4.24 0.80
CA MET A 152 -9.86 3.47 -0.09
C MET A 152 -10.76 4.39 -0.92
N LEU A 153 -11.41 5.38 -0.30
CA LEU A 153 -12.30 6.32 -1.00
C LEU A 153 -11.57 7.07 -2.11
N ARG A 154 -10.36 7.58 -1.83
CA ARG A 154 -9.53 8.30 -2.81
C ARG A 154 -9.03 7.38 -3.91
N TYR A 155 -8.32 6.31 -3.56
CA TYR A 155 -7.55 5.53 -4.52
C TYR A 155 -8.36 4.46 -5.26
N PHE A 156 -9.51 4.05 -4.74
CA PHE A 156 -10.49 3.29 -5.52
C PHE A 156 -11.39 4.21 -6.38
N ARG A 157 -11.13 5.54 -6.35
CA ARG A 157 -11.90 6.56 -7.11
C ARG A 157 -13.40 6.51 -6.80
N LEU A 158 -13.73 6.20 -5.54
CA LEU A 158 -15.10 6.24 -5.03
C LEU A 158 -15.50 7.65 -4.62
N MET A 159 -14.52 8.51 -4.34
CA MET A 159 -14.67 9.93 -4.04
C MET A 159 -13.48 10.71 -4.62
N ASP A 160 -13.77 11.84 -5.29
CA ASP A 160 -12.75 12.75 -5.80
C ASP A 160 -12.19 13.58 -4.64
N ILE A 161 -11.08 13.13 -4.07
CA ILE A 161 -10.37 13.82 -2.97
C ILE A 161 -9.11 14.44 -3.57
N ALA A 162 -9.00 15.77 -3.52
CA ALA A 162 -7.84 16.51 -4.00
C ALA A 162 -6.64 16.37 -3.04
N GLN A 163 -5.42 16.70 -3.47
CA GLN A 163 -4.22 16.50 -2.65
C GLN A 163 -4.24 17.34 -1.36
N ASP A 164 -4.69 18.58 -1.44
CA ASP A 164 -4.84 19.49 -0.30
C ASP A 164 -5.92 19.00 0.68
N GLU A 165 -7.05 18.52 0.18
CA GLU A 165 -8.09 17.89 1.02
C GLU A 165 -7.57 16.64 1.72
N TRP A 166 -6.82 15.79 1.00
CA TRP A 166 -6.18 14.61 1.58
C TRP A 166 -5.20 14.96 2.70
N ASP A 167 -4.28 15.90 2.45
CA ASP A 167 -3.31 16.33 3.45
C ASP A 167 -4.03 16.87 4.70
N SER A 168 -5.06 17.71 4.50
CA SER A 168 -5.89 18.22 5.61
C SER A 168 -6.61 17.11 6.38
N MET A 169 -7.19 16.12 5.71
CA MET A 169 -7.88 15.00 6.37
C MET A 169 -6.91 14.16 7.19
N LEU A 170 -5.70 13.89 6.69
CA LEU A 170 -4.71 13.07 7.39
C LEU A 170 -4.10 13.85 8.57
N ASP A 171 -3.95 15.17 8.46
CA ASP A 171 -3.58 16.02 9.59
C ASP A 171 -4.63 15.97 10.73
N ASP A 172 -5.93 16.02 10.39
CA ASP A 172 -7.02 15.84 11.37
C ASP A 172 -6.98 14.46 12.03
N VAL A 173 -6.71 13.39 11.25
CA VAL A 173 -6.55 12.03 11.78
C VAL A 173 -5.38 11.95 12.77
N GLN A 174 -4.26 12.61 12.49
CA GLN A 174 -3.14 12.68 13.42
C GLN A 174 -3.49 13.50 14.68
N ALA A 175 -4.25 14.59 14.56
CA ALA A 175 -4.71 15.37 15.71
C ALA A 175 -5.57 14.54 16.68
N LEU A 176 -6.42 13.64 16.15
CA LEU A 176 -7.19 12.68 16.96
C LEU A 176 -6.30 11.76 17.82
N LEU A 177 -5.14 11.36 17.29
CA LEU A 177 -4.16 10.54 18.03
C LEU A 177 -3.54 11.32 19.19
N LEU A 178 -3.21 12.59 18.98
CA LEU A 178 -2.59 13.46 19.99
C LEU A 178 -3.58 13.90 21.09
N GLY A 179 -4.86 13.56 20.96
CA GLY A 179 -5.90 14.00 21.89
C GLY A 179 -6.18 15.51 21.80
N ALA A 180 -5.70 16.17 20.74
CA ALA A 180 -6.02 17.56 20.47
C ALA A 180 -7.49 17.61 20.04
N THR A 181 -8.35 18.09 20.93
CA THR A 181 -9.68 18.54 20.53
C THR A 181 -9.47 19.67 19.53
N THR A 182 -9.78 19.44 18.25
CA THR A 182 -10.05 20.52 17.32
C THR A 182 -11.20 21.32 17.92
N THR A 183 -10.86 22.38 18.63
CA THR A 183 -11.83 23.43 18.96
C THR A 183 -11.95 24.23 17.68
N PRO A 184 -13.10 24.24 16.99
CA PRO A 184 -13.27 25.17 15.89
C PRO A 184 -13.24 26.57 16.49
N GLY A 185 -12.27 27.38 16.06
CA GLY A 185 -12.22 28.78 16.43
C GLY A 185 -13.43 29.52 15.89
N GLY A 186 -14.18 30.14 16.81
CA GLY A 186 -14.76 31.48 16.68
C GLY A 186 -15.83 31.73 15.61
N GLY A 187 -17.03 32.01 16.09
CA GLY A 187 -18.12 32.72 15.40
C GLY A 187 -19.28 32.98 16.33
#